data_AF-A0A6P0XTW0-F1
#
_entry.id   AF-A0A6P0XTW0-F1
#
_cell.length_a   1.000
_cell.length_b   1.000
_cell.length_c   1.000
_cell.angle_alpha   90.00
_cell.angle_beta   90.00
_cell.angle_gamma   90.00
#
_symmetry.space_group_name_H-M   'P 1'
#
loop_
_entity.id
_entity.type
_entity.pdbx_description
1 polymer ?
#
loop_
_entity_poly.entity_id
_entity_poly.type
_entity_poly.pdbx_seq_one_letter_code
_entity_poly.pdbx_strand_id
1 'polypeptide(L)'
;MALCKDKHKLDSAQAIASLSEEAFVNAANLQDAEQARSIHRQAKQKTAGAMVFLANVIQFSAPRHGTTLFDSASVLREGLKSIPSYQDLFGSLDYLQCDPCQSIFGPAAYFVDLMRMVEEYITQTDEIYKLKTRRPDLEKIELTCNNTNDTVPFT
;
A
#
# COMPACT_ATOMS: atom_id res chain seq x y z
N MET A 1 24.02 -6.05 4.39
CA MET A 1 22.86 -5.29 3.87
C MET A 1 21.63 -6.19 3.91
N ALA A 2 21.15 -6.50 5.12
CA ALA A 2 19.99 -7.35 5.36
C ALA A 2 19.30 -6.85 6.63
N LEU A 3 18.49 -5.80 6.50
CA LEU A 3 17.60 -5.29 7.54
C LEU A 3 16.18 -5.81 7.28
N CYS A 4 15.98 -7.13 7.27
CA CYS A 4 14.66 -7.73 7.09
C CYS A 4 14.54 -9.00 7.94
N LYS A 5 14.39 -8.85 9.26
CA LYS A 5 13.91 -9.95 10.11
C LYS A 5 12.93 -9.52 11.20
N ASP A 6 12.34 -8.32 11.06
CA ASP A 6 11.24 -7.85 11.91
C ASP A 6 9.99 -7.57 11.08
N LYS A 7 8.82 -7.81 11.71
CA LYS A 7 7.48 -7.78 11.13
C LYS A 7 7.02 -6.39 10.63
N HIS A 8 7.89 -5.38 10.67
CA HIS A 8 7.63 -4.03 10.19
C HIS A 8 8.49 -3.76 8.95
N LYS A 9 7.87 -3.58 7.79
CA LYS A 9 8.55 -3.15 6.56
C LYS A 9 9.00 -1.68 6.73
N LEU A 10 10.23 -1.48 7.17
CA LEU A 10 10.86 -0.16 7.38
C LEU A 10 11.51 0.36 6.09
N ASP A 11 10.79 0.30 4.97
CA ASP A 11 11.29 0.60 3.62
C ASP A 11 11.04 2.06 3.19
N SER A 12 10.26 2.82 3.95
CA SER A 12 9.91 4.21 3.63
C SER A 12 9.99 5.13 4.86
N ALA A 13 10.25 6.42 4.61
CA ALA A 13 10.25 7.44 5.67
C ALA A 13 8.90 7.49 6.41
N GLN A 14 7.79 7.24 5.71
CA GLN A 14 6.47 7.16 6.31
C GLN A 14 6.30 5.97 7.24
N ALA A 15 6.78 4.78 6.85
CA ALA A 15 6.73 3.58 7.68
C ALA A 15 7.59 3.71 8.94
N ILE A 16 8.72 4.43 8.86
CA ILE A 16 9.57 4.74 10.02
C ILE A 16 8.88 5.77 10.92
N ALA A 17 8.31 6.84 10.34
CA ALA A 17 7.69 7.94 11.08
C ALA A 17 6.37 7.55 11.77
N SER A 18 5.69 6.49 11.31
CA SER A 18 4.45 5.98 11.93
C SER A 18 4.70 5.24 13.25
N LEU A 19 5.93 4.76 13.49
CA LEU A 19 6.32 4.16 14.75
C LEU A 19 6.75 5.24 15.77
N SER A 20 6.60 4.93 17.06
CA SER A 20 7.25 5.73 18.11
C SER A 20 8.78 5.61 17.99
N GLU A 21 9.51 6.61 18.50
CA GLU A 21 10.98 6.61 18.43
C GLU A 21 11.56 5.36 19.12
N GLU A 22 11.04 5.00 20.29
CA GLU A 22 11.45 3.81 21.03
C GLU A 22 11.13 2.52 20.25
N ALA A 23 9.94 2.41 19.66
CA ALA A 23 9.56 1.25 18.85
C ALA A 23 10.47 1.12 17.62
N PHE A 24 10.83 2.23 16.98
CA PHE A 24 11.75 2.21 15.85
C PHE A 24 13.18 1.87 16.27
N VAL A 25 13.71 2.45 17.36
CA VAL A 25 15.07 2.13 17.84
C VAL A 25 15.19 0.63 18.16
N ASN A 26 14.16 0.05 18.77
CA ASN A 26 14.10 -1.39 19.04
C ASN A 26 14.00 -2.22 17.75
N ALA A 27 13.15 -1.80 16.80
CA ALA A 27 12.92 -2.54 15.54
C ALA A 27 14.03 -2.36 14.49
N ALA A 28 14.77 -1.25 14.52
CA ALA A 28 15.85 -0.98 13.58
C ALA A 28 17.08 -1.84 13.86
N ASN A 29 17.23 -2.33 15.10
CA ASN A 29 18.31 -3.20 15.56
C ASN A 29 19.70 -2.69 15.12
N LEU A 30 19.90 -1.37 15.20
CA LEU A 30 21.17 -0.72 14.88
C LEU A 30 22.09 -0.77 16.10
N GLN A 31 23.39 -0.98 15.86
CA GLN A 31 24.40 -1.02 16.94
C GLN A 31 24.51 0.32 17.68
N ASP A 32 24.24 1.43 16.98
CA ASP A 32 24.22 2.77 17.55
C ASP A 32 22.79 3.31 17.69
N ALA A 33 22.37 3.50 18.94
CA ALA A 33 21.06 4.03 19.28
C ALA A 33 20.89 5.51 18.85
N GLU A 34 21.96 6.31 18.87
CA GLU A 34 21.89 7.70 18.42
C GLU A 34 21.68 7.79 16.91
N GLN A 35 22.32 6.89 16.16
CA GLN A 35 22.12 6.80 14.73
C GLN A 35 20.67 6.43 14.38
N ALA A 36 20.06 5.50 15.13
CA ALA A 36 18.65 5.16 14.98
C ALA A 36 17.72 6.35 15.28
N ARG A 37 17.97 7.10 16.37
CA ARG A 37 17.21 8.32 16.70
C ARG A 37 17.33 9.39 15.61
N SER A 38 18.53 9.58 15.07
CA SER A 38 18.76 10.52 13.96
C SER A 38 17.96 10.14 12.71
N ILE A 39 17.94 8.86 12.33
CA ILE A 39 17.15 8.36 11.20
C ILE A 39 15.66 8.60 11.43
N HIS A 40 15.15 8.31 12.63
CA HIS A 40 13.74 8.54 12.97
C HIS A 40 13.37 10.02 12.86
N ARG A 41 14.22 10.92 13.39
CA ARG A 41 14.02 12.37 13.28
C ARG A 41 13.98 12.84 11.83
N GLN A 42 14.89 12.36 11.00
CA GLN A 42 14.91 12.68 9.56
C GLN A 42 13.67 12.14 8.85
N ALA A 43 13.24 10.92 9.17
CA ALA A 43 12.04 10.32 8.62
C ALA A 43 10.80 11.16 8.95
N LYS A 44 10.63 11.57 10.22
CA LYS A 44 9.56 12.49 10.64
C LYS A 44 9.59 13.81 9.90
N GLN A 45 10.76 14.42 9.72
CA GLN A 45 10.88 15.68 8.99
C GLN A 45 10.47 15.55 7.51
N LYS A 46 10.93 14.48 6.84
CA LYS A 46 10.57 14.21 5.44
C LYS A 46 9.08 13.92 5.28
N THR A 47 8.51 13.11 6.16
CA THR A 47 7.07 12.83 6.21
C THR A 47 6.26 14.10 6.43
N ALA A 48 6.62 14.93 7.40
CA ALA A 48 5.92 16.18 7.66
C ALA A 48 5.99 17.13 6.44
N GLY A 49 7.15 17.26 5.82
CA GLY A 49 7.32 18.04 4.59
C GLY A 49 6.46 17.51 3.44
N ALA A 50 6.41 16.19 3.25
CA ALA A 50 5.57 15.55 2.24
C ALA A 50 4.06 15.75 2.51
N MET A 51 3.63 15.70 3.78
CA MET A 51 2.24 15.98 4.15
C MET A 51 1.85 17.43 3.87
N VAL A 52 2.73 18.39 4.18
CA VAL A 52 2.50 19.81 3.84
C VAL A 52 2.45 20.00 2.33
N PHE A 53 3.34 19.37 1.59
CA PHE A 53 3.32 19.38 0.13
C PHE A 53 1.99 18.85 -0.40
N LEU A 54 1.55 17.67 0.05
CA LEU A 54 0.27 17.07 -0.35
C LEU A 54 -0.93 17.96 0.00
N ALA A 55 -0.95 18.59 1.17
CA ALA A 55 -2.00 19.52 1.56
C ALA A 55 -2.09 20.71 0.59
N ASN A 56 -0.94 21.27 0.20
CA ASN A 56 -0.88 22.32 -0.81
C ASN A 56 -1.39 21.80 -2.17
N VAL A 57 -0.99 20.59 -2.59
CA VAL A 57 -1.49 19.98 -3.83
C VAL A 57 -3.02 19.91 -3.84
N ILE A 58 -3.63 19.38 -2.79
CA ILE A 58 -5.09 19.25 -2.67
C ILE A 58 -5.77 20.62 -2.70
N GLN A 59 -5.20 21.61 -2.02
CA GLN A 59 -5.75 22.96 -2.00
C GLN A 59 -5.72 23.64 -3.38
N PHE A 60 -4.61 23.51 -4.10
CA PHE A 60 -4.40 24.17 -5.39
C PHE A 60 -4.87 23.36 -6.61
N SER A 61 -5.23 22.08 -6.44
CA SER A 61 -5.88 21.27 -7.48
C SER A 61 -7.40 21.49 -7.56
N ALA A 62 -8.01 22.05 -6.51
CA ALA A 62 -9.43 22.33 -6.51
C ALA A 62 -9.80 23.44 -7.53
N PRO A 63 -10.87 23.28 -8.33
CA PRO A 63 -11.24 24.23 -9.39
C PRO A 63 -11.45 25.68 -8.92
N ARG A 64 -11.82 25.88 -7.64
CA ARG A 64 -12.10 27.20 -7.06
C ARG A 64 -10.84 28.01 -6.73
N HIS A 65 -9.68 27.38 -6.59
CA HIS A 65 -8.40 28.06 -6.29
C HIS A 65 -7.54 28.29 -7.52
N GLY A 66 -7.99 27.83 -8.70
CA GLY A 66 -7.26 28.05 -9.96
C GLY A 66 -7.12 29.52 -10.37
N THR A 67 -7.86 30.43 -9.74
CA THR A 67 -7.93 31.88 -10.07
C THR A 67 -7.29 32.79 -9.01
N THR A 68 -6.68 32.24 -7.95
CA THR A 68 -6.01 33.08 -6.94
C THR A 68 -4.74 33.70 -7.50
N LEU A 69 -4.63 35.03 -7.41
CA LEU A 69 -3.59 35.86 -8.03
C LEU A 69 -2.17 35.71 -7.44
N PHE A 70 -1.97 34.82 -6.47
CA PHE A 70 -0.66 34.58 -5.85
C PHE A 70 0.03 33.36 -6.47
N ASP A 71 1.13 33.61 -7.17
CA ASP A 71 1.95 32.68 -7.94
C ASP A 71 2.83 31.74 -7.07
N SER A 72 2.34 31.29 -5.91
CA SER A 72 2.99 30.21 -5.15
C SER A 72 2.66 28.81 -5.70
N ALA A 73 1.65 28.73 -6.57
CA ALA A 73 1.19 27.49 -7.18
C ALA A 73 2.07 27.03 -8.38
N SER A 74 2.86 27.92 -9.00
CA SER A 74 3.73 27.55 -10.14
C SER A 74 4.84 26.59 -9.73
N VAL A 75 5.54 26.88 -8.63
CA VAL A 75 6.60 26.01 -8.07
C VAL A 75 6.04 24.64 -7.71
N LEU A 76 4.84 24.59 -7.13
CA LEU A 76 4.17 23.33 -6.80
C LEU A 76 3.80 22.56 -8.06
N ARG A 77 3.17 23.21 -9.04
CA ARG A 77 2.79 22.58 -10.33
C ARG A 77 4.00 22.00 -11.05
N GLU A 78 5.13 22.69 -11.03
CA GLU A 78 6.37 22.18 -11.62
C GLU A 78 6.90 20.97 -10.85
N GLY A 79 6.86 21.00 -9.52
CA GLY A 79 7.13 19.84 -8.69
C GLY A 79 6.22 18.64 -8.98
N LEU A 80 4.92 18.86 -9.19
CA LEU A 80 3.97 17.79 -9.56
C LEU A 80 4.29 17.14 -10.90
N LYS A 81 4.75 17.90 -11.90
CA LYS A 81 5.11 17.33 -13.21
C LYS A 81 6.27 16.33 -13.11
N SER A 82 7.11 16.43 -12.08
CA SER A 82 8.20 15.47 -11.84
C SER A 82 7.73 14.13 -11.28
N ILE A 83 6.50 14.06 -10.76
CA ILE A 83 5.92 12.84 -10.21
C ILE A 83 5.25 12.08 -11.38
N PRO A 84 5.60 10.80 -11.61
CA PRO A 84 4.94 10.00 -12.64
C PRO A 84 3.43 10.02 -12.47
N SER A 85 2.71 10.13 -13.59
CA SER A 85 1.26 10.05 -13.55
C SER A 85 0.81 8.67 -13.08
N TYR A 86 -0.45 8.55 -12.67
CA TYR A 86 -1.00 7.25 -12.31
C TYR A 86 -0.90 6.25 -13.48
N GLN A 87 -1.06 6.75 -14.71
CA GLN A 87 -0.92 5.95 -15.93
C GLN A 87 0.50 5.49 -16.20
N ASP A 88 1.51 6.31 -15.86
CA ASP A 88 2.92 5.92 -15.98
C ASP A 88 3.28 4.80 -15.00
N LEU A 89 2.65 4.79 -13.83
CA LEU A 89 2.90 3.79 -12.77
C LEU A 89 2.10 2.50 -12.96
N PHE A 90 0.83 2.61 -13.36
CA PHE A 90 -0.13 1.51 -13.32
C PHE A 90 -0.74 1.16 -14.67
N GLY A 91 -0.41 1.89 -15.74
CA GLY A 91 -0.93 1.66 -17.08
C GLY A 91 -2.27 2.37 -17.37
N SER A 92 -2.98 1.90 -18.39
CA SER A 92 -4.21 2.58 -18.83
C SER A 92 -5.30 2.58 -17.75
N LEU A 93 -6.01 3.71 -17.63
CA LEU A 93 -7.21 3.88 -16.81
C LEU A 93 -8.50 3.48 -17.54
N ASP A 94 -8.41 2.88 -18.73
CA ASP A 94 -9.57 2.44 -19.50
C ASP A 94 -10.17 1.15 -18.94
N TYR A 95 -10.77 1.25 -17.75
CA TYR A 95 -11.41 0.12 -17.02
C TYR A 95 -12.63 -0.47 -17.74
N LEU A 96 -13.11 0.17 -18.82
CA LEU A 96 -14.27 -0.25 -19.60
C LEU A 96 -14.02 -1.48 -20.48
N GLN A 97 -12.78 -1.97 -20.55
CA GLN A 97 -12.39 -3.10 -21.41
C GLN A 97 -12.26 -4.44 -20.67
N CYS A 98 -12.50 -4.48 -19.35
CA CYS A 98 -12.35 -5.71 -18.57
C CYS A 98 -13.66 -6.49 -18.50
N ASP A 99 -13.58 -7.81 -18.66
CA ASP A 99 -14.72 -8.70 -18.42
C ASP A 99 -15.15 -8.62 -16.93
N PRO A 100 -16.45 -8.80 -16.59
CA PRO A 100 -16.94 -8.68 -15.21
C PRO A 100 -16.19 -9.54 -14.18
N CYS A 101 -15.62 -10.69 -14.60
CA CYS A 101 -14.77 -11.56 -13.78
C CYS A 101 -13.47 -10.89 -13.29
N GLN A 102 -12.97 -9.89 -14.00
CA GLN A 102 -11.75 -9.14 -13.66
C GLN A 102 -12.04 -7.83 -12.90
N SER A 103 -13.30 -7.57 -12.59
CA SER A 103 -13.70 -6.40 -11.81
C SER A 103 -13.22 -6.51 -10.36
N ILE A 104 -12.90 -5.36 -9.76
CA ILE A 104 -12.67 -5.25 -8.31
C ILE A 104 -13.92 -5.61 -7.48
N PHE A 105 -15.10 -5.63 -8.12
CA PHE A 105 -16.35 -6.06 -7.51
C PHE A 105 -16.74 -7.50 -7.89
N GLY A 106 -15.86 -8.22 -8.59
CA GLY A 106 -16.10 -9.59 -9.05
C GLY A 106 -15.86 -10.65 -7.98
N PRO A 107 -16.26 -11.90 -8.21
CA PRO A 107 -16.07 -13.00 -7.26
C PRO A 107 -14.60 -13.29 -6.95
N ALA A 108 -13.70 -13.15 -7.92
CA ALA A 108 -12.26 -13.32 -7.71
C ALA A 108 -11.69 -12.30 -6.72
N ALA A 109 -12.09 -11.03 -6.83
CA ALA A 109 -11.69 -9.99 -5.88
C ALA A 109 -12.21 -10.27 -4.48
N TYR A 110 -13.49 -10.69 -4.36
CA TYR A 110 -14.07 -11.09 -3.09
C TYR A 110 -13.33 -12.28 -2.45
N PHE A 111 -12.94 -13.28 -3.24
CA PHE A 111 -12.16 -14.42 -2.76
C PHE A 111 -10.80 -13.99 -2.18
N VAL A 112 -10.07 -13.11 -2.88
CA VAL A 112 -8.77 -12.60 -2.39
C VAL A 112 -8.95 -11.80 -1.09
N ASP A 113 -10.00 -11.00 -0.98
CA ASP A 113 -10.31 -10.28 0.26
C ASP A 113 -10.61 -11.23 1.42
N LEU A 114 -11.36 -12.31 1.18
CA LEU A 114 -11.59 -13.34 2.18
C LEU A 114 -10.30 -14.04 2.60
N MET A 115 -9.43 -14.41 1.65
CA MET A 115 -8.14 -15.03 1.97
C MET A 115 -7.29 -14.10 2.84
N ARG A 116 -7.19 -12.81 2.49
CA ARG A 116 -6.51 -11.79 3.30
C ARG A 116 -7.11 -11.67 4.69
N MET A 117 -8.44 -11.60 4.80
CA MET A 117 -9.13 -11.50 6.09
C MET A 117 -8.86 -12.72 6.97
N VAL A 118 -8.85 -13.92 6.39
CA VAL A 118 -8.49 -15.14 7.13
C VAL A 118 -7.05 -15.07 7.63
N GLU A 119 -6.09 -14.70 6.79
CA GLU A 119 -4.68 -14.59 7.18
C GLU A 119 -4.44 -13.53 8.26
N GLU A 120 -5.12 -12.39 8.18
CA GLU A 120 -4.91 -11.25 9.07
C GLU A 120 -5.59 -11.47 10.43
N TYR A 121 -6.80 -12.04 10.45
CA TYR A 121 -7.63 -12.09 11.66
C TYR A 121 -7.79 -13.48 12.27
N ILE A 122 -7.62 -14.57 11.51
CA ILE A 122 -7.67 -15.93 12.07
C ILE A 122 -6.27 -16.33 12.53
N THR A 123 -5.92 -15.84 13.71
CA THR A 123 -4.61 -16.02 14.36
C THR A 123 -4.46 -17.37 15.05
N GLN A 124 -4.88 -18.45 14.38
CA GLN A 124 -4.78 -19.79 14.93
C GLN A 124 -3.31 -20.21 15.03
N THR A 125 -2.89 -20.58 16.24
CA THR A 125 -1.50 -20.90 16.55
C THR A 125 -1.09 -22.30 16.08
N ASP A 126 -2.05 -23.22 16.05
CA ASP A 126 -1.82 -24.59 15.60
C ASP A 126 -1.79 -24.68 14.07
N GLU A 127 -0.68 -25.15 13.52
CA GLU A 127 -0.46 -25.26 12.06
C GLU A 127 -1.52 -26.11 11.37
N ILE A 128 -2.03 -27.14 12.04
CA ILE A 128 -3.04 -28.07 11.50
C ILE A 128 -4.38 -27.41 11.21
N TYR A 129 -4.67 -26.28 11.87
CA TYR A 129 -5.93 -25.56 11.73
C TYR A 129 -5.83 -24.37 10.80
N LYS A 130 -4.62 -23.99 10.37
CA LYS A 130 -4.44 -22.91 9.39
C LYS A 130 -5.04 -23.30 8.05
N LEU A 131 -5.71 -22.35 7.41
CA LEU A 131 -6.36 -22.56 6.13
C LEU A 131 -5.38 -23.05 5.08
N LYS A 132 -4.20 -22.43 4.99
CA LYS A 132 -3.10 -22.83 4.10
C LYS A 132 -2.71 -24.30 4.24
N THR A 133 -2.63 -24.82 5.46
CA THR A 133 -2.26 -26.21 5.72
C THR A 133 -3.36 -27.17 5.31
N ARG A 134 -4.62 -26.81 5.58
CA ARG A 134 -5.79 -27.66 5.29
C ARG A 134 -6.21 -27.64 3.82
N ARG A 135 -6.05 -26.49 3.17
CA ARG A 135 -6.47 -26.19 1.79
C ARG A 135 -5.39 -25.39 1.06
N PRO A 136 -4.21 -26.00 0.82
CA PRO A 136 -3.12 -25.34 0.08
C PRO A 136 -3.48 -25.08 -1.39
N ASP A 137 -4.52 -25.75 -1.90
CA ASP A 137 -5.08 -25.55 -3.22
C ASP A 137 -5.71 -24.16 -3.40
N LEU A 138 -6.29 -23.58 -2.33
CA LEU A 138 -6.90 -22.24 -2.40
C LEU A 138 -5.87 -21.13 -2.66
N GLU A 139 -4.61 -21.30 -2.25
CA GLU A 139 -3.56 -20.33 -2.58
C GLU A 139 -3.09 -20.42 -4.04
N LYS A 140 -3.32 -21.57 -4.67
CA LYS A 140 -2.85 -21.88 -6.03
C LYS A 140 -3.95 -21.79 -7.08
N ILE A 141 -5.18 -21.49 -6.67
CA ILE A 141 -6.29 -21.36 -7.59
C ILE A 141 -6.03 -20.18 -8.53
N GLU A 142 -6.17 -20.43 -9.83
CA GLU A 142 -5.99 -19.38 -10.83
C GLU A 142 -7.23 -18.48 -10.86
N LEU A 143 -7.04 -17.17 -10.81
CA LEU A 143 -8.13 -16.20 -10.83
C LEU A 143 -8.56 -15.89 -12.28
N THR A 144 -9.05 -16.91 -12.98
CA THR A 144 -9.51 -16.82 -14.37
C THR A 144 -11.03 -16.67 -14.45
N CYS A 145 -11.52 -16.19 -15.59
CA CYS A 145 -12.95 -16.06 -15.84
C CYS A 145 -13.66 -17.42 -15.90
N ASN A 146 -12.99 -18.47 -16.41
CA ASN A 146 -13.52 -19.83 -16.41
C ASN A 146 -13.73 -20.33 -14.98
N ASN A 147 -12.71 -20.17 -14.10
CA ASN A 147 -12.85 -20.54 -12.68
C ASN A 147 -13.90 -19.71 -11.92
N THR A 148 -14.28 -18.54 -12.45
CA THR A 148 -15.28 -17.66 -11.86
C THR A 148 -16.71 -17.99 -12.31
N ASN A 149 -16.88 -18.35 -13.59
CA ASN A 149 -18.20 -18.41 -14.23
C ASN A 149 -18.64 -19.83 -14.58
N ASP A 150 -17.71 -20.76 -14.77
CA ASP A 150 -18.05 -22.12 -15.19
C ASP A 150 -18.62 -22.89 -14.01
N THR A 151 -19.78 -23.51 -14.23
CA THR A 151 -20.42 -24.32 -13.20
C THR A 151 -19.74 -25.68 -13.10
N VAL A 152 -19.42 -26.07 -11.87
CA VAL A 152 -18.96 -27.42 -11.57
C VAL A 152 -20.11 -28.24 -10.96
N PRO A 153 -20.25 -29.52 -11.33
CA PRO A 153 -21.25 -30.37 -10.71
C PRO A 153 -20.95 -30.51 -9.22
N PHE A 154 -21.99 -30.40 -8.39
CA PHE A 154 -21.88 -30.70 -6.98
C PHE A 154 -21.86 -32.23 -6.82
N THR A 155 -20.67 -32.79 -6.64
CA THR A 155 -20.48 -34.21 -6.31
C THR A 155 -20.57 -34.44 -4.81
#